data_AF-A0AAU7ZEY2-F1
#
_entry.id   AF-A0AAU7ZEY2-F1
#
_cell.length_a   1.000
_cell.length_b   1.000
_cell.length_c   1.000
_cell.angle_alpha   90.00
_cell.angle_beta   90.00
_cell.angle_gamma   90.00
#
_symmetry.space_group_name_H-M   'P 1'
#
loop_
_entity.id
_entity.type
_entity.pdbx_description
1 polymer ?
#
loop_
_entity_poly.entity_id
_entity_poly.type
_entity_poly.pdbx_seq_one_letter_code
_entity_poly.pdbx_strand_id
1 'polypeptide(L)'
;MPNVKKPSAKSVVKRPGTKSAAKSATKSAAKSMPAKGKDPKGGLTAAGREFYKKTEGANLKPGVKGEADTPEKMRRKGSFLTRHFTHPRGPMVKDGEPTRLALSAHAWGEPIPKTEAAAKKLAAKGRKLLEKYRAAKES
;
A
#
# COMPACT_ATOMS: atom_id res chain seq x y z
N MET A 1 26.67 42.63 -44.81
CA MET A 1 25.81 43.44 -43.91
C MET A 1 24.45 42.76 -43.77
N PRO A 2 23.84 42.79 -42.58
CA PRO A 2 22.88 41.81 -42.09
C PRO A 2 21.44 42.08 -42.58
N ASN A 3 20.62 41.04 -42.71
CA ASN A 3 19.19 41.22 -42.48
C ASN A 3 18.58 40.03 -41.75
N VAL A 4 18.39 40.22 -40.45
CA VAL A 4 17.75 39.32 -39.50
C VAL A 4 16.24 39.47 -39.67
N LYS A 5 15.55 38.45 -40.18
CA LYS A 5 14.08 38.37 -40.11
C LYS A 5 13.68 37.44 -38.96
N LYS A 6 13.35 38.04 -37.82
CA LYS A 6 12.75 37.40 -36.63
C LYS A 6 11.49 36.59 -37.01
N PRO A 7 11.29 35.37 -36.49
CA PRO A 7 10.00 34.70 -36.60
C PRO A 7 8.97 35.33 -35.64
N SER A 8 7.81 35.64 -36.21
CA SER A 8 6.61 36.22 -35.59
C SER A 8 6.07 35.40 -34.43
N ALA A 9 5.62 36.10 -33.38
CA ALA A 9 5.02 35.55 -32.17
C ALA A 9 3.77 34.70 -32.47
N LYS A 10 3.72 33.47 -31.96
CA LYS A 10 2.52 32.63 -31.93
C LYS A 10 1.56 33.20 -30.88
N SER A 11 0.35 33.55 -31.29
CA SER A 11 -0.73 34.00 -30.41
C SER A 11 -1.17 32.87 -29.49
N VAL A 12 -1.05 33.09 -28.18
CA VAL A 12 -1.70 32.25 -27.17
C VAL A 12 -3.19 32.56 -27.20
N VAL A 13 -3.97 31.71 -27.88
CA VAL A 13 -5.43 31.70 -27.75
C VAL A 13 -5.77 31.25 -26.34
N LYS A 14 -6.15 32.22 -25.50
CA LYS A 14 -6.65 32.02 -24.14
C LYS A 14 -8.04 31.39 -24.23
N ARG A 15 -8.12 30.08 -24.00
CA ARG A 15 -9.39 29.36 -23.85
C ARG A 15 -10.11 29.89 -22.59
N PRO A 16 -11.40 30.29 -22.67
CA PRO A 16 -12.12 30.73 -21.49
C PRO A 16 -12.34 29.51 -20.57
N GLY A 17 -11.80 29.59 -19.35
CA GLY A 17 -12.00 28.58 -18.33
C GLY A 17 -13.46 28.58 -17.90
N THR A 18 -14.17 27.49 -18.18
CA THR A 18 -15.47 27.22 -17.57
C THR A 18 -15.24 26.96 -16.09
N LYS A 19 -15.64 27.92 -15.24
CA LYS A 19 -15.74 27.72 -13.80
C LYS A 19 -16.86 26.69 -13.54
N SER A 20 -16.54 25.41 -13.57
CA SER A 20 -17.41 24.40 -12.97
C SER A 20 -17.44 24.68 -11.47
N ALA A 21 -18.58 25.19 -11.01
CA ALA A 21 -18.91 25.28 -9.59
C ALA A 21 -18.84 23.87 -9.00
N ALA A 22 -17.69 23.55 -8.41
CA ALA A 22 -17.54 22.37 -7.60
C ALA A 22 -18.49 22.54 -6.42
N LYS A 23 -19.65 21.88 -6.49
CA LYS A 23 -20.49 21.65 -5.31
C LYS A 23 -19.59 21.01 -4.27
N SER A 24 -19.24 21.78 -3.25
CA SER A 24 -18.62 21.33 -2.03
C SER A 24 -19.55 20.28 -1.42
N ALA A 25 -19.33 19.02 -1.76
CA ALA A 25 -19.87 17.92 -0.99
C ALA A 25 -19.23 18.05 0.39
N THR A 26 -19.99 18.57 1.35
CA THR A 26 -19.69 18.44 2.78
C THR A 26 -19.31 16.99 3.03
N LYS A 27 -18.01 16.72 3.20
CA LYS A 27 -17.50 15.41 3.58
C LYS A 27 -18.19 15.03 4.87
N SER A 28 -19.20 14.17 4.80
CA SER A 28 -19.78 13.53 5.98
C SER A 28 -18.62 12.96 6.78
N ALA A 29 -18.50 13.36 8.05
CA ALA A 29 -17.43 12.92 8.94
C ALA A 29 -17.29 11.40 8.84
N ALA A 30 -16.23 10.94 8.17
CA ALA A 30 -16.03 9.52 7.93
C ALA A 30 -15.97 8.84 9.30
N LYS A 31 -16.92 7.94 9.56
CA LYS A 31 -16.94 7.15 10.79
C LYS A 31 -15.54 6.54 10.94
N SER A 32 -14.80 6.90 11.99
CA SER A 32 -13.47 6.35 12.19
C SER A 32 -13.60 4.88 12.61
N MET A 33 -12.67 4.05 12.15
CA MET A 33 -12.63 2.63 12.49
C MET A 33 -12.54 2.43 14.00
N PRO A 34 -13.45 1.67 14.65
CA PRO A 34 -13.41 1.45 16.08
C PRO A 34 -12.13 0.70 16.50
N ALA A 35 -11.65 0.92 17.73
CA ALA A 35 -10.44 0.29 18.25
C ALA A 35 -10.49 -1.25 18.16
N LYS A 36 -11.67 -1.85 18.40
CA LYS A 36 -11.94 -3.30 18.27
C LYS A 36 -11.68 -3.85 16.85
N GLY A 37 -11.65 -2.99 15.85
CA GLY A 37 -11.32 -3.33 14.47
C GLY A 37 -9.82 -3.53 14.20
N LYS A 38 -8.95 -3.08 15.10
CA LYS A 38 -7.50 -3.19 15.01
C LYS A 38 -7.01 -4.26 15.99
N ASP A 39 -6.24 -5.22 15.50
CA ASP A 39 -5.67 -6.28 16.35
C ASP A 39 -4.36 -5.76 16.98
N PRO A 40 -4.17 -5.82 18.31
CA PRO A 40 -2.91 -5.41 18.95
C PRO A 40 -1.70 -6.19 18.43
N LYS A 41 -1.85 -7.45 18.03
CA LYS A 41 -0.79 -8.30 17.44
C LYS A 41 -0.52 -8.01 15.95
N GLY A 42 -1.18 -7.00 15.39
CA GLY A 42 -1.00 -6.51 14.03
C GLY A 42 -2.17 -6.80 13.09
N GLY A 43 -2.34 -5.95 12.07
CA GLY A 43 -3.39 -6.12 11.06
C GLY A 43 -4.81 -5.76 11.54
N LEU A 44 -5.81 -6.25 10.81
CA LEU A 44 -7.24 -6.00 11.04
C LEU A 44 -7.93 -7.25 11.59
N THR A 45 -8.82 -7.06 12.57
CA THR A 45 -9.72 -8.11 13.07
C THR A 45 -10.82 -8.40 12.05
N ALA A 46 -11.62 -9.46 12.27
CA ALA A 46 -12.79 -9.74 11.43
C ALA A 46 -13.77 -8.55 11.41
N ALA A 47 -14.10 -8.03 12.59
CA ALA A 47 -14.94 -6.83 12.73
C ALA A 47 -14.35 -5.61 11.99
N GLY A 48 -13.03 -5.46 11.99
CA GLY A 48 -12.37 -4.39 11.25
C GLY A 48 -12.51 -4.53 9.74
N ARG A 49 -12.43 -5.75 9.20
CA ARG A 49 -12.67 -5.99 7.77
C ARG A 49 -14.14 -5.79 7.41
N GLU A 50 -15.07 -6.19 8.28
CA GLU A 50 -16.50 -5.94 8.09
C GLU A 50 -16.85 -4.46 8.10
N PHE A 51 -16.18 -3.67 8.94
CA PHE A 51 -16.36 -2.22 8.94
C PHE A 51 -16.01 -1.64 7.56
N TYR A 52 -14.84 -1.97 7.02
CA TYR A 52 -14.45 -1.51 5.68
C TYR A 52 -15.37 -2.03 4.57
N LYS A 53 -15.92 -3.25 4.71
CA LYS A 53 -16.95 -3.75 3.80
C LYS A 53 -18.23 -2.91 3.85
N LYS A 54 -18.65 -2.46 5.03
CA LYS A 54 -19.86 -1.63 5.21
C LYS A 54 -19.66 -0.18 4.79
N THR A 55 -18.50 0.42 5.11
CA THR A 55 -18.25 1.85 4.87
C THR A 55 -17.70 2.15 3.50
N GLU A 56 -16.82 1.30 2.98
CA GLU A 56 -16.10 1.53 1.71
C GLU A 56 -16.46 0.50 0.63
N GLY A 57 -17.29 -0.51 0.95
CA GLY A 57 -17.59 -1.61 0.03
C GLY A 57 -16.42 -2.57 -0.18
N ALA A 58 -15.32 -2.43 0.57
CA ALA A 58 -14.11 -3.20 0.35
C ALA A 58 -14.21 -4.61 0.95
N ASN A 59 -14.10 -5.64 0.11
CA ASN A 59 -14.03 -7.04 0.56
C ASN A 59 -12.59 -7.44 0.92
N LEU A 60 -12.10 -6.90 2.05
CA LEU A 60 -10.73 -7.15 2.49
C LEU A 60 -10.53 -8.61 2.94
N LYS A 61 -9.56 -9.29 2.33
CA LYS A 61 -9.11 -10.63 2.75
C LYS A 61 -8.12 -10.53 3.92
N PRO A 62 -8.08 -11.51 4.85
CA PRO A 62 -7.05 -11.56 5.89
C PRO A 62 -5.65 -11.75 5.28
N GLY A 63 -4.61 -11.39 6.04
CA GLY A 63 -3.22 -11.65 5.65
C GLY A 63 -3.00 -13.13 5.38
N VAL A 64 -2.12 -13.44 4.41
CA VAL A 64 -1.80 -14.83 4.06
C VAL A 64 -0.90 -15.40 5.15
N LYS A 65 -1.49 -16.17 6.08
CA LYS A 65 -0.75 -16.91 7.11
C LYS A 65 -0.27 -18.25 6.56
N GLY A 66 0.92 -18.68 7.00
CA GLY A 66 1.54 -19.93 6.56
C GLY A 66 2.27 -19.84 5.23
N GLU A 67 2.45 -21.01 4.63
CA GLU A 67 3.12 -21.17 3.34
C GLU A 67 2.26 -20.62 2.19
N ALA A 68 2.97 -20.16 1.15
CA ALA A 68 2.37 -19.50 0.00
C ALA A 68 2.35 -20.47 -1.19
N ASP A 69 1.57 -21.54 -1.06
CA ASP A 69 1.65 -22.70 -1.98
C ASP A 69 0.87 -22.50 -3.28
N THR A 70 -0.11 -21.58 -3.24
CA THR A 70 -0.92 -21.24 -4.41
C THR A 70 -0.40 -19.96 -5.07
N PRO A 71 -0.51 -19.80 -6.41
CA PRO A 71 -0.13 -18.56 -7.10
C PRO A 71 -0.77 -17.29 -6.50
N GLU A 72 -2.05 -17.35 -6.08
CA GLU A 72 -2.71 -16.21 -5.44
C GLU A 72 -2.05 -15.83 -4.10
N LYS A 73 -1.78 -16.81 -3.24
CA LYS A 73 -1.06 -16.59 -1.97
C LYS A 73 0.33 -16.01 -2.20
N MET A 74 1.08 -16.53 -3.18
CA MET A 74 2.41 -15.99 -3.57
C MET A 74 2.32 -14.53 -3.96
N ARG A 75 1.38 -14.19 -4.87
CA ARG A 75 1.16 -12.83 -5.33
C ARG A 75 0.82 -11.89 -4.18
N ARG A 76 -0.14 -12.28 -3.33
CA ARG A 76 -0.63 -11.44 -2.22
C ARG A 76 0.45 -11.21 -1.18
N LYS A 77 1.09 -12.28 -0.71
CA LYS A 77 2.13 -12.22 0.32
C LYS A 77 3.38 -11.52 -0.21
N GLY A 78 3.81 -11.88 -1.42
CA GLY A 78 4.95 -11.26 -2.07
C GLY A 78 4.78 -9.75 -2.30
N SER A 79 3.60 -9.33 -2.77
CA SER A 79 3.29 -7.91 -2.98
C SER A 79 3.28 -7.12 -1.67
N PHE A 80 2.64 -7.67 -0.62
CA PHE A 80 2.60 -7.04 0.69
C PHE A 80 4.01 -6.84 1.26
N LEU A 81 4.81 -7.92 1.32
CA LEU A 81 6.15 -7.85 1.90
C LEU A 81 7.06 -6.88 1.14
N THR A 82 7.00 -6.90 -0.18
CA THR A 82 7.80 -6.00 -1.02
C THR A 82 7.41 -4.54 -0.80
N ARG A 83 6.12 -4.22 -0.75
CA ARG A 83 5.66 -2.82 -0.57
C ARG A 83 6.00 -2.26 0.81
N HIS A 84 5.89 -3.08 1.85
CA HIS A 84 6.02 -2.59 3.23
C HIS A 84 7.45 -2.64 3.79
N PHE A 85 8.30 -3.56 3.32
CA PHE A 85 9.61 -3.78 3.94
C PHE A 85 10.82 -3.49 3.04
N THR A 86 10.64 -3.11 1.77
CA THR A 86 11.79 -2.72 0.91
C THR A 86 12.38 -1.40 1.38
N HIS A 87 11.52 -0.41 1.61
CA HIS A 87 11.87 0.90 2.15
C HIS A 87 10.91 1.20 3.29
N PRO A 88 11.14 0.59 4.47
CA PRO A 88 10.25 0.80 5.61
C PRO A 88 10.27 2.29 5.99
N ARG A 89 9.08 2.86 6.26
CA ARG A 89 8.94 4.29 6.57
C ARG A 89 9.50 4.70 7.95
N GLY A 90 9.98 3.75 8.73
CA GLY A 90 10.49 3.98 10.08
C GLY A 90 11.07 2.71 10.70
N PRO A 91 11.53 2.80 11.96
CA PRO A 91 12.19 1.69 12.62
C PRO A 91 11.21 0.54 12.90
N MET A 92 11.77 -0.65 13.03
CA MET A 92 10.99 -1.85 13.36
C MET A 92 10.67 -1.97 14.84
N VAL A 93 11.44 -1.30 15.69
CA VAL A 93 11.28 -1.25 17.15
C VAL A 93 11.28 0.21 17.58
N LYS A 94 10.41 0.55 18.53
CA LYS A 94 10.36 1.86 19.18
C LYS A 94 10.13 1.61 20.67
N ASP A 95 10.93 2.26 21.52
CA ASP A 95 10.81 2.16 22.99
C ASP A 95 10.87 0.69 23.50
N GLY A 96 11.65 -0.16 22.84
CA GLY A 96 11.76 -1.59 23.15
C GLY A 96 10.63 -2.47 22.58
N GLU A 97 9.58 -1.86 22.03
CA GLU A 97 8.41 -2.58 21.49
C GLU A 97 8.40 -2.63 19.96
N PRO A 98 7.89 -3.72 19.34
CA PRO A 98 7.70 -3.78 17.90
C PRO A 98 6.72 -2.72 17.40
N THR A 99 7.10 -1.99 16.36
CA THR A 99 6.22 -0.98 15.77
C THR A 99 5.03 -1.63 15.06
N ARG A 100 4.00 -0.81 14.77
CA ARG A 100 2.83 -1.28 14.01
C ARG A 100 3.21 -1.88 12.65
N LEU A 101 4.27 -1.38 12.03
CA LEU A 101 4.82 -1.92 10.79
C LEU A 101 5.44 -3.31 11.01
N ALA A 102 6.22 -3.50 12.06
CA ALA A 102 6.78 -4.81 12.40
C ALA A 102 5.68 -5.84 12.74
N LEU A 103 4.67 -5.44 13.52
CA LEU A 103 3.50 -6.27 13.84
C LEU A 103 2.69 -6.64 12.59
N SER A 104 2.72 -5.81 11.55
CA SER A 104 2.07 -6.14 10.28
C SER A 104 2.70 -7.35 9.59
N ALA A 105 4.00 -7.63 9.79
CA ALA A 105 4.63 -8.86 9.30
C ALA A 105 4.01 -10.10 9.96
N HIS A 106 3.79 -10.04 11.27
CA HIS A 106 3.18 -11.13 12.05
C HIS A 106 1.73 -11.41 11.61
N ALA A 107 0.95 -10.38 11.30
CA ALA A 107 -0.39 -10.54 10.75
C ALA A 107 -0.41 -11.30 9.40
N TRP A 108 0.72 -11.31 8.68
CA TRP A 108 0.95 -12.03 7.42
C TRP A 108 1.78 -13.31 7.59
N GLY A 109 1.86 -13.84 8.82
CA GLY A 109 2.53 -15.10 9.11
C GLY A 109 4.05 -15.06 8.89
N GLU A 110 4.66 -13.89 9.00
CA GLU A 110 6.11 -13.72 9.01
C GLU A 110 6.60 -13.39 10.42
N PRO A 111 7.87 -13.67 10.75
CA PRO A 111 8.45 -13.24 12.03
C PRO A 111 8.45 -11.71 12.14
N ILE A 112 8.27 -11.21 13.35
CA ILE A 112 8.33 -9.77 13.65
C ILE A 112 9.78 -9.31 13.42
N PRO A 113 10.06 -8.45 12.42
CA PRO A 113 11.39 -7.92 12.22
C PRO A 113 11.73 -6.99 13.39
N LYS A 114 12.95 -7.11 13.94
CA LYS A 114 13.46 -6.19 14.97
C LYS A 114 14.47 -5.18 14.42
N THR A 115 15.06 -5.48 13.26
CA THR A 115 16.08 -4.66 12.60
C THR A 115 15.68 -4.36 11.16
N GLU A 116 16.25 -3.31 10.58
CA GLU A 116 16.07 -3.03 9.14
C GLU A 116 16.58 -4.16 8.25
N ALA A 117 17.67 -4.83 8.64
CA ALA A 117 18.18 -5.98 7.92
C ALA A 117 17.14 -7.13 7.89
N ALA A 118 16.44 -7.38 9.01
CA ALA A 118 15.35 -8.34 9.05
C ALA A 118 14.18 -7.93 8.14
N ALA A 119 13.82 -6.63 8.11
CA ALA A 119 12.82 -6.12 7.18
C ALA A 119 13.25 -6.31 5.71
N LYS A 120 14.49 -5.99 5.35
CA LYS A 120 15.03 -6.20 4.00
C LYS A 120 15.01 -7.68 3.58
N LYS A 121 15.26 -8.60 4.52
CA LYS A 121 15.11 -10.06 4.29
C LYS A 121 13.66 -10.44 3.97
N LEU A 122 12.68 -9.88 4.67
CA LEU A 122 11.25 -10.08 4.35
C LEU A 122 10.91 -9.54 2.96
N ALA A 123 11.42 -8.38 2.58
CA ALA A 123 11.24 -7.84 1.24
C ALA A 123 11.89 -8.72 0.16
N ALA A 124 13.08 -9.27 0.41
CA ALA A 124 13.72 -10.23 -0.48
C ALA A 124 12.89 -11.52 -0.63
N LYS A 125 12.34 -12.05 0.47
CA LYS A 125 11.38 -13.16 0.42
C LYS A 125 10.15 -12.81 -0.40
N GLY A 126 9.64 -11.59 -0.25
CA GLY A 126 8.52 -11.08 -1.04
C GLY A 126 8.79 -11.07 -2.54
N ARG A 127 9.98 -10.60 -2.95
CA ARG A 127 10.43 -10.62 -4.35
C ARG A 127 10.52 -12.04 -4.91
N LYS A 128 11.13 -12.98 -4.18
CA LYS A 128 11.17 -14.40 -4.58
C LYS A 128 9.79 -15.01 -4.80
N LEU A 129 8.82 -14.69 -3.94
CA LEU A 129 7.43 -15.15 -4.12
C LEU A 129 6.80 -14.58 -5.39
N LEU A 130 7.08 -13.32 -5.72
CA LEU A 130 6.57 -12.69 -6.95
C LEU A 130 7.22 -13.26 -8.21
N GLU A 131 8.50 -13.60 -8.15
CA GLU A 131 9.20 -14.32 -9.24
C GLU A 131 8.58 -15.69 -9.49
N LYS A 132 8.37 -16.49 -8.43
CA LYS A 132 7.67 -17.78 -8.53
C LYS A 132 6.26 -17.64 -9.10
N TYR A 133 5.52 -16.63 -8.66
CA TYR A 133 4.19 -16.34 -9.19
C TYR A 133 4.21 -16.02 -10.69
N ARG A 134 5.20 -15.24 -11.16
CA ARG A 134 5.34 -14.92 -12.59
C ARG A 134 5.67 -16.16 -13.40
N ALA A 135 6.65 -16.95 -12.94
CA ALA A 135 7.00 -18.22 -13.58
C ALA A 135 5.80 -19.16 -13.68
N ALA A 136 5.02 -19.32 -12.60
CA ALA A 136 3.83 -20.17 -12.58
C ALA A 136 2.65 -19.64 -13.42
N LYS A 137 2.70 -18.38 -13.88
CA LYS A 137 1.69 -17.81 -14.78
C LYS A 137 2.10 -17.97 -16.26
N GLU A 138 3.40 -18.07 -16.51
CA GLU A 138 3.98 -18.21 -17.84
C GLU A 138 4.14 -19.69 -18.25
N SER A 139 4.05 -20.62 -17.30
CA SER A 139 3.94 -22.08 -17.50
C SER A 139 2.51 -22.52 -17.77
#